data_AF-A0AAV9MF88-F1
#
_entry.id   AF-A0AAV9MF88-F1
#
_cell.length_a   1.000
_cell.length_b   1.000
_cell.length_c   1.000
_cell.angle_alpha   90.00
_cell.angle_beta   90.00
_cell.angle_gamma   90.00
#
_symmetry.space_group_name_H-M   'P 1'
#
loop_
_entity.id
_entity.type
_entity.pdbx_description
1 polymer ?
#
loop_
_entity_poly.entity_id
_entity_poly.type
_entity_poly.pdbx_seq_one_letter_code
_entity_poly.pdbx_strand_id
1 'polypeptide(L)'
;MLLVLCSGEAAYDALDPKGNITIKWDLISWTPDGYLAVVTMNNFQMYRPITSPGWTWAKNEVIWAMMGFRGNIPHRCEKKPAIVDLLPNTYNQQIANRCTGGVMASMGKDPSAALSAFQISVGSAGNTNTTVKLPKNFTLVAPGGGYTCGPAKIIRPTSFVTNDGLRVTQAMMTWRVICTYSQFLDSPKPTYCVSLSSFHNVSITPCPSCSCGCRNSSNCVMQSCNAQNTCAPINVHWHVKSNYNKYWSVKMTITNFNYRFNYTQWTLVVQHSNLNNATQVSSFSYKPLVPNLSTNDTALFYGRKPYTDVLMQAGPKGNVHSDLTLEKDGKTIAL
;
A
#
# COMPACT_ATOMS: atom_id res chain seq x y z
N MET A 1 25.89 -19.00 33.11
CA MET A 1 24.68 -19.13 32.28
C MET A 1 24.23 -17.73 31.91
N LEU A 2 24.68 -17.23 30.76
CA LEU A 2 24.36 -15.89 30.28
C LEU A 2 23.01 -15.98 29.56
N LEU A 3 21.94 -15.50 30.20
CA LEU A 3 20.63 -15.36 29.58
C LEU A 3 20.69 -14.18 28.61
N VAL A 4 20.95 -14.49 27.34
CA VAL A 4 20.72 -13.55 26.24
C VAL A 4 19.21 -13.42 26.08
N LEU A 5 18.64 -12.36 26.64
CA LEU A 5 17.30 -11.92 26.32
C LEU A 5 17.32 -11.41 24.88
N CYS A 6 16.80 -12.21 23.94
CA CYS A 6 16.41 -11.72 22.63
C CYS A 6 15.33 -10.65 22.83
N SER A 7 15.73 -9.37 22.81
CA SER A 7 14.82 -8.29 22.51
C SER A 7 14.24 -8.55 21.13
N GLY A 8 12.96 -8.90 21.06
CA GLY A 8 12.26 -9.02 19.78
C GLY A 8 12.39 -7.69 19.05
N GLU A 9 13.19 -7.67 17.98
CA GLU A 9 13.09 -6.63 16.96
C GLU A 9 11.62 -6.62 16.52
N ALA A 10 10.91 -5.57 16.91
CA ALA A 10 9.49 -5.51 16.63
C ALA A 10 9.32 -5.55 15.10
N ALA A 11 8.39 -6.41 14.67
CA ALA A 11 8.16 -6.77 13.28
C ALA A 11 7.39 -5.67 12.52
N TYR A 12 7.86 -4.42 12.58
CA TYR A 12 7.21 -3.25 11.99
C TYR A 12 8.00 -2.70 10.80
N ASP A 13 7.33 -1.88 9.98
CA ASP A 13 7.96 -1.19 8.86
C ASP A 13 8.85 -0.04 9.37
N ALA A 14 10.18 -0.18 9.24
CA ALA A 14 11.13 0.83 9.74
C ALA A 14 10.94 2.22 9.10
N LEU A 15 10.45 2.28 7.86
CA LEU A 15 10.19 3.52 7.13
C LEU A 15 8.76 4.05 7.37
N ASP A 16 7.89 3.29 8.04
CA ASP A 16 6.54 3.72 8.39
C ASP A 16 6.08 3.08 9.72
N PRO A 17 6.71 3.42 10.85
CA PRO A 17 6.50 2.72 12.12
C PRO A 17 5.09 2.90 12.70
N LYS A 18 4.35 3.93 12.25
CA LYS A 18 2.97 4.21 12.67
C LYS A 18 1.94 3.78 11.61
N GLY A 19 2.40 3.33 10.44
CA GLY A 19 1.57 2.91 9.33
C GLY A 19 0.72 1.70 9.71
N ASN A 20 -0.59 1.84 9.56
CA ASN A 20 -1.52 0.74 9.77
C ASN A 20 -2.73 0.88 8.85
N ILE A 21 -3.50 -0.20 8.77
CA ILE A 21 -4.77 -0.23 8.07
C ILE A 21 -5.83 -0.49 9.13
N THR A 22 -6.78 0.43 9.22
CA THR A 22 -7.89 0.31 10.15
C THR A 22 -9.13 -0.09 9.38
N ILE A 23 -9.72 -1.21 9.75
CA ILE A 23 -11.01 -1.68 9.22
C ILE A 23 -12.05 -1.48 10.32
N LYS A 24 -13.03 -0.63 10.06
CA LYS A 24 -14.14 -0.34 10.97
C LYS A 24 -15.42 -0.90 10.39
N TRP A 25 -16.21 -1.54 11.24
CA TRP A 25 -17.47 -2.15 10.91
C TRP A 25 -18.55 -1.50 11.75
N ASP A 26 -19.51 -0.86 11.08
CA ASP A 26 -20.64 -0.21 11.71
C ASP A 26 -21.92 -0.97 11.37
N LEU A 27 -22.54 -1.63 12.36
CA LEU A 27 -23.79 -2.36 12.17
C LEU A 27 -24.94 -1.37 12.20
N ILE A 28 -25.67 -1.29 11.09
CA ILE A 28 -26.74 -0.31 10.90
C ILE A 28 -28.09 -0.88 11.34
N SER A 29 -28.37 -2.13 10.96
CA SER A 29 -29.63 -2.80 11.30
C SER A 29 -29.49 -4.32 11.33
N TRP A 30 -30.44 -4.95 12.02
CA TRP A 30 -30.61 -6.41 12.02
C TRP A 30 -31.43 -6.87 10.82
N THR A 31 -31.09 -8.04 10.27
CA THR A 31 -31.92 -8.79 9.33
C THR A 31 -32.45 -10.05 10.02
N PRO A 32 -33.47 -10.73 9.47
CA PRO A 32 -34.02 -11.95 10.07
C PRO A 32 -32.96 -13.02 10.35
N ASP A 33 -31.92 -13.10 9.50
CA ASP A 33 -30.88 -14.11 9.50
C ASP A 33 -29.45 -13.55 9.69
N GLY A 34 -29.31 -12.28 10.09
CA GLY A 34 -28.02 -11.64 10.27
C GLY A 34 -28.10 -10.12 10.44
N TYR A 35 -27.29 -9.37 9.69
CA TYR A 35 -27.17 -7.92 9.84
C TYR A 35 -26.75 -7.17 8.57
N LEU A 36 -27.01 -5.88 8.58
CA LEU A 36 -26.55 -4.90 7.60
C LEU A 36 -25.42 -4.08 8.22
N ALA A 37 -24.28 -4.00 7.55
CA ALA A 37 -23.12 -3.26 8.04
C ALA A 37 -22.51 -2.36 6.98
N VAL A 38 -21.97 -1.23 7.41
CA VAL A 38 -21.06 -0.40 6.63
C VAL A 38 -19.64 -0.70 7.08
N VAL A 39 -18.80 -1.14 6.14
CA VAL A 39 -17.40 -1.42 6.38
C VAL A 39 -16.58 -0.27 5.81
N THR A 40 -15.80 0.39 6.65
CA THR A 40 -14.89 1.46 6.28
C THR A 40 -13.46 0.97 6.45
N MET A 41 -12.68 1.01 5.38
CA MET A 41 -11.26 0.74 5.39
C MET A 41 -10.51 2.05 5.25
N ASN A 42 -9.55 2.29 6.14
CA ASN A 42 -8.69 3.47 6.11
C ASN A 42 -7.22 3.06 6.12
N ASN A 43 -6.47 3.51 5.13
CA ASN A 43 -5.06 3.25 4.96
C ASN A 43 -4.23 4.40 5.53
N PHE A 44 -3.72 4.25 6.75
CA PHE A 44 -2.86 5.23 7.38
C PHE A 44 -1.37 5.08 6.99
N GLN A 45 -1.04 4.15 6.10
CA GLN A 45 0.33 4.02 5.62
C GLN A 45 0.72 5.21 4.76
N MET A 46 1.97 5.63 4.82
CA MET A 46 2.42 6.82 4.09
C MET A 46 2.64 6.56 2.61
N TYR A 47 3.08 5.36 2.21
CA TYR A 47 3.52 5.12 0.83
C TYR A 47 3.07 3.79 0.21
N ARG A 48 2.45 2.87 0.97
CA ARG A 48 1.97 1.59 0.45
C ARG A 48 0.50 1.69 0.05
N PRO A 49 0.15 1.59 -1.25
CA PRO A 49 -1.24 1.41 -1.65
C PRO A 49 -1.69 -0.03 -1.39
N ILE A 50 -3.00 -0.21 -1.20
CA ILE A 50 -3.60 -1.54 -1.03
C ILE A 50 -4.37 -1.85 -2.31
N THR A 51 -4.05 -2.96 -2.96
CA THR A 51 -4.83 -3.44 -4.11
C THR A 51 -5.65 -4.65 -3.68
N SER A 52 -6.94 -4.67 -4.03
CA SER A 52 -7.87 -5.77 -3.78
C SER A 52 -7.90 -6.28 -2.33
N PRO A 53 -8.39 -5.48 -1.35
CA PRO A 53 -8.55 -5.97 0.01
C PRO A 53 -9.44 -7.22 0.05
N GLY A 54 -9.05 -8.20 0.85
CA GLY A 54 -9.87 -9.37 1.15
C GLY A 54 -9.79 -9.67 2.64
N TRP A 55 -10.74 -10.42 3.17
CA TRP A 55 -10.63 -11.05 4.49
C TRP A 55 -11.35 -12.39 4.48
N THR A 56 -11.06 -13.21 5.48
CA THR A 56 -11.75 -14.49 5.67
C THR A 56 -12.63 -14.41 6.90
N TRP A 57 -13.83 -14.96 6.77
CA TRP A 57 -14.76 -15.09 7.89
C TRP A 57 -14.44 -16.34 8.69
N ALA A 58 -14.56 -16.24 10.01
CA ALA A 58 -14.24 -17.34 10.91
C ALA A 58 -15.32 -18.44 10.97
N LYS A 59 -16.48 -18.25 10.32
CA LYS A 59 -17.67 -19.12 10.42
C LYS A 59 -18.37 -19.29 9.07
N ASN A 60 -19.44 -20.08 9.04
CA ASN A 60 -20.37 -20.26 7.92
C ASN A 60 -21.24 -19.01 7.65
N GLU A 61 -20.71 -17.81 7.88
CA GLU A 61 -21.40 -16.56 7.55
C GLU A 61 -21.37 -16.36 6.03
N VAL A 62 -22.47 -15.85 5.48
CA VAL A 62 -22.65 -15.67 4.05
C VAL A 62 -22.87 -14.19 3.76
N ILE A 63 -22.13 -13.65 2.80
CA ILE A 63 -22.40 -12.29 2.29
C ILE A 63 -23.55 -12.42 1.28
N TRP A 64 -24.73 -11.93 1.63
CA TRP A 64 -25.89 -11.94 0.74
C TRP A 64 -25.75 -10.91 -0.39
N ALA A 65 -25.27 -9.72 -0.06
CA ALA A 65 -25.12 -8.63 -1.00
C ALA A 65 -24.00 -7.68 -0.55
N MET A 66 -23.35 -7.05 -1.53
CA MET A 66 -22.42 -5.95 -1.33
C MET A 66 -22.82 -4.81 -2.26
N MET A 67 -23.04 -3.61 -1.70
CA MET A 67 -23.22 -2.38 -2.46
C MET A 67 -21.93 -1.58 -2.43
N GLY A 68 -21.51 -1.06 -3.59
CA GLY A 68 -20.17 -0.49 -3.77
C GLY A 68 -19.15 -1.42 -4.43
N PHE A 69 -19.55 -2.62 -4.90
CA PHE A 69 -18.68 -3.64 -5.51
C PHE A 69 -19.18 -4.08 -6.92
N ARG A 70 -18.29 -4.56 -7.80
CA ARG A 70 -18.69 -5.16 -9.10
C ARG A 70 -19.29 -6.56 -8.92
N GLY A 71 -20.60 -6.62 -8.64
CA GLY A 71 -21.38 -7.86 -8.63
C GLY A 71 -22.39 -7.89 -7.48
N ASN A 72 -23.68 -8.01 -7.80
CA ASN A 72 -24.76 -7.92 -6.81
C ASN A 72 -24.90 -9.18 -5.92
N ILE A 73 -24.28 -10.30 -6.31
CA ILE A 73 -24.34 -11.58 -5.62
C ILE A 73 -22.96 -12.25 -5.73
N PRO A 74 -22.32 -12.68 -4.63
CA PRO A 74 -21.15 -13.54 -4.73
C PRO A 74 -21.57 -14.88 -5.35
N HIS A 75 -21.36 -15.02 -6.66
CA HIS A 75 -21.69 -16.22 -7.44
C HIS A 75 -20.83 -17.45 -7.09
N ARG A 76 -20.12 -17.42 -5.96
CA ARG A 76 -19.14 -18.45 -5.61
C ARG A 76 -19.04 -18.61 -4.10
N CYS A 77 -19.16 -19.85 -3.62
CA CYS A 77 -18.99 -20.25 -2.21
C CYS A 77 -17.52 -20.26 -1.75
N GLU A 78 -16.65 -19.44 -2.37
CA GLU A 78 -15.25 -19.35 -1.98
C GLU A 78 -15.14 -18.74 -0.58
N LYS A 79 -14.43 -19.43 0.32
CA LYS A 79 -14.19 -18.98 1.70
C LYS A 79 -13.36 -17.69 1.80
N LYS A 80 -12.82 -17.20 0.67
CA LYS A 80 -11.92 -16.04 0.57
C LYS A 80 -12.34 -15.13 -0.60
N PRO A 81 -13.45 -14.39 -0.51
CA PRO A 81 -13.83 -13.48 -1.59
C PRO A 81 -12.79 -12.36 -1.73
N ALA A 82 -12.29 -12.14 -2.95
CA ALA A 82 -11.53 -10.94 -3.27
C ALA A 82 -12.51 -9.78 -3.47
N ILE A 83 -12.35 -8.69 -2.71
CA ILE A 83 -13.23 -7.54 -2.76
C ILE A 83 -12.58 -6.46 -3.62
N VAL A 84 -13.32 -6.01 -4.62
CA VAL A 84 -12.91 -5.16 -5.74
C VAL A 84 -13.95 -4.06 -5.88
N ASP A 85 -13.55 -2.89 -5.42
CA ASP A 85 -14.38 -1.69 -5.33
C ASP A 85 -14.94 -1.25 -6.71
N LEU A 86 -16.11 -0.61 -6.73
CA LEU A 86 -16.68 -0.03 -7.96
C LEU A 86 -15.84 1.14 -8.46
N LEU A 87 -15.99 1.44 -9.75
CA LEU A 87 -15.40 2.65 -10.33
C LEU A 87 -16.13 3.90 -9.82
N PRO A 88 -15.42 5.04 -9.64
CA PRO A 88 -15.98 6.29 -9.10
C PRO A 88 -17.20 6.87 -9.86
N ASN A 89 -17.46 6.45 -11.10
CA ASN A 89 -18.49 7.03 -11.98
C ASN A 89 -19.82 6.23 -12.00
N THR A 90 -20.05 5.35 -11.04
CA THR A 90 -21.24 4.48 -11.01
C THR A 90 -22.42 5.15 -10.28
N TYR A 91 -23.30 5.86 -10.99
CA TYR A 91 -24.29 6.78 -10.40
C TYR A 91 -25.31 6.21 -9.39
N ASN A 92 -25.57 4.89 -9.37
CA ASN A 92 -26.73 4.32 -8.66
C ASN A 92 -26.39 3.37 -7.48
N GLN A 93 -25.12 3.20 -7.12
CA GLN A 93 -24.68 2.29 -6.04
C GLN A 93 -23.61 2.90 -5.11
N GLN A 94 -23.53 4.23 -5.07
CA GLN A 94 -22.50 4.95 -4.31
C GLN A 94 -22.94 5.22 -2.88
N ILE A 95 -22.09 4.81 -1.94
CA ILE A 95 -22.22 5.15 -0.51
C ILE A 95 -21.35 6.37 -0.23
N ALA A 96 -21.74 7.16 0.78
CA ALA A 96 -20.92 8.25 1.29
C ALA A 96 -19.52 7.72 1.66
N ASN A 97 -18.47 8.36 1.12
CA ASN A 97 -17.07 7.91 1.13
C ASN A 97 -16.69 6.81 0.11
N ARG A 98 -16.85 7.20 -1.16
CA ARG A 98 -16.09 6.90 -2.39
C ARG A 98 -15.50 5.48 -2.53
N CYS A 99 -16.06 4.78 -3.51
CA CYS A 99 -15.45 3.63 -4.16
C CYS A 99 -14.16 4.04 -4.91
N THR A 100 -13.04 3.40 -4.60
CA THR A 100 -11.68 3.70 -5.10
C THR A 100 -11.29 2.91 -6.37
N GLY A 101 -12.21 2.14 -6.96
CA GLY A 101 -11.92 1.35 -8.16
C GLY A 101 -10.97 0.17 -7.94
N GLY A 102 -10.85 -0.33 -6.71
CA GLY A 102 -10.11 -1.54 -6.35
C GLY A 102 -8.69 -1.29 -5.80
N VAL A 103 -8.25 -0.02 -5.74
CA VAL A 103 -6.95 0.37 -5.19
C VAL A 103 -7.12 1.55 -4.22
N MET A 104 -6.84 1.30 -2.94
CA MET A 104 -6.78 2.38 -1.94
C MET A 104 -5.38 3.01 -1.94
N ALA A 105 -5.34 4.33 -2.06
CA ALA A 105 -4.09 5.08 -1.99
C ALA A 105 -3.49 5.03 -0.58
N SER A 106 -2.23 5.42 -0.46
CA SER A 106 -1.59 5.66 0.83
C SER A 106 -1.93 7.06 1.34
N MET A 107 -1.99 7.25 2.66
CA MET A 107 -2.23 8.54 3.31
C MET A 107 -1.22 9.61 2.88
N GLY A 108 0.04 9.22 2.67
CA GLY A 108 1.07 10.15 2.22
C GLY A 108 0.88 10.60 0.76
N LYS A 109 0.25 9.79 -0.09
CA LYS A 109 -0.01 10.12 -1.50
C LYS A 109 -1.29 10.95 -1.66
N ASP A 110 -2.42 10.41 -1.21
CA ASP A 110 -3.73 11.05 -1.32
C ASP A 110 -4.61 10.65 -0.14
N PRO A 111 -4.76 11.52 0.88
CA PRO A 111 -5.61 11.27 2.04
C PRO A 111 -7.08 11.03 1.69
N SER A 112 -7.57 11.61 0.59
CA SER A 112 -8.98 11.48 0.19
C SER A 112 -9.29 10.13 -0.47
N ALA A 113 -8.29 9.52 -1.10
CA ALA A 113 -8.37 8.20 -1.72
C ALA A 113 -7.77 7.07 -0.84
N ALA A 114 -7.31 7.41 0.37
CA ALA A 114 -6.84 6.45 1.37
C ALA A 114 -7.99 5.81 2.17
N LEU A 115 -9.23 6.24 1.92
CA LEU A 115 -10.43 5.77 2.58
C LEU A 115 -11.40 5.17 1.55
N SER A 116 -11.91 3.98 1.85
CA SER A 116 -12.96 3.30 1.08
C SER A 116 -14.04 2.80 2.03
N ALA A 117 -15.30 2.96 1.65
CA ALA A 117 -16.44 2.45 2.39
C ALA A 117 -17.42 1.72 1.46
N PHE A 118 -17.94 0.60 1.94
CA PHE A 118 -18.96 -0.19 1.23
C PHE A 118 -19.92 -0.81 2.24
N GLN A 119 -21.11 -1.15 1.75
CA GLN A 119 -22.16 -1.73 2.59
C GLN A 119 -22.30 -3.20 2.25
N ILE A 120 -22.46 -4.02 3.28
CA ILE A 120 -22.65 -5.45 3.14
C ILE A 120 -23.87 -5.91 3.93
N SER A 121 -24.54 -6.92 3.37
CA SER A 121 -25.54 -7.70 4.09
C SER A 121 -24.95 -9.07 4.37
N VAL A 122 -24.89 -9.44 5.65
CA VAL A 122 -24.37 -10.72 6.12
C VAL A 122 -25.53 -11.53 6.67
N GLY A 123 -25.66 -12.78 6.24
CA GLY A 123 -26.61 -13.75 6.76
C GLY A 123 -25.96 -14.99 7.31
N SER A 124 -26.80 -15.87 7.87
CA SER A 124 -26.39 -16.96 8.75
C SER A 124 -25.50 -16.45 9.91
N ALA A 125 -25.77 -15.24 10.38
CA ALA A 125 -25.07 -14.56 11.47
C ALA A 125 -26.03 -14.30 12.64
N GLY A 126 -25.49 -13.91 13.80
CA GLY A 126 -26.33 -13.42 14.89
C GLY A 126 -27.12 -12.18 14.46
N ASN A 127 -28.33 -12.03 14.98
CA ASN A 127 -29.25 -10.92 14.67
C ASN A 127 -29.56 -10.05 15.90
N THR A 128 -28.73 -10.15 16.95
CA THR A 128 -28.82 -9.33 18.17
C THR A 128 -27.43 -9.00 18.71
N ASN A 129 -27.35 -8.00 19.59
CA ASN A 129 -26.10 -7.57 20.24
C ASN A 129 -25.36 -8.68 21.00
N THR A 130 -26.06 -9.74 21.44
CA THR A 130 -25.47 -10.86 22.19
C THR A 130 -25.16 -12.07 21.32
N THR A 131 -25.86 -12.22 20.19
CA THR A 131 -25.70 -13.38 19.30
C THR A 131 -24.66 -13.13 18.21
N VAL A 132 -24.46 -11.88 17.79
CA VAL A 132 -23.39 -11.51 16.85
C VAL A 132 -22.04 -11.82 17.47
N LYS A 133 -21.22 -12.53 16.71
CA LYS A 133 -19.85 -12.85 17.08
C LYS A 133 -18.91 -12.06 16.19
N LEU A 134 -17.85 -11.53 16.79
CA LEU A 134 -16.85 -10.85 16.01
C LEU A 134 -16.12 -11.85 15.10
N PRO A 135 -15.84 -11.46 13.85
CA PRO A 135 -14.94 -12.20 12.98
C PRO A 135 -13.57 -12.40 13.63
N LYS A 136 -13.00 -13.59 13.42
CA LYS A 136 -11.64 -13.96 13.82
C LYS A 136 -10.79 -14.19 12.56
N ASN A 137 -9.48 -14.00 12.68
CA ASN A 137 -8.50 -14.26 11.62
C ASN A 137 -8.71 -13.40 10.36
N PHE A 138 -8.72 -12.09 10.53
CA PHE A 138 -8.65 -11.17 9.39
C PHE A 138 -7.34 -11.38 8.63
N THR A 139 -7.46 -11.67 7.34
CA THR A 139 -6.31 -11.83 6.44
C THR A 139 -6.43 -10.82 5.32
N LEU A 140 -5.71 -9.70 5.41
CA LEU A 140 -5.65 -8.75 4.32
C LEU A 140 -4.81 -9.34 3.18
N VAL A 141 -5.44 -9.55 2.02
CA VAL A 141 -4.72 -9.92 0.80
C VAL A 141 -4.21 -8.65 0.15
N ALA A 142 -2.90 -8.52 0.02
CA ALA A 142 -2.23 -7.46 -0.72
C ALA A 142 -1.07 -8.07 -1.53
N PRO A 143 -0.64 -7.48 -2.66
CA PRO A 143 0.50 -7.96 -3.42
C PRO A 143 1.76 -7.97 -2.54
N GLY A 144 2.43 -9.11 -2.48
CA GLY A 144 3.60 -9.35 -1.61
C GLY A 144 3.28 -10.09 -0.31
N GLY A 145 2.07 -9.92 0.23
CA GLY A 145 1.72 -10.43 1.56
C GLY A 145 2.15 -9.45 2.64
N GLY A 146 2.62 -9.95 3.79
CA GLY A 146 3.19 -9.08 4.84
C GLY A 146 2.22 -8.47 5.85
N TYR A 147 0.90 -8.59 5.68
CA TYR A 147 -0.07 -8.01 6.61
C TYR A 147 -0.55 -8.99 7.67
N THR A 148 -0.49 -8.57 8.92
CA THR A 148 -1.09 -9.27 10.06
C THR A 148 -2.13 -8.39 10.72
N CYS A 149 -3.34 -8.92 10.89
CA CYS A 149 -4.42 -8.23 11.56
C CYS A 149 -4.59 -8.75 12.99
N GLY A 150 -4.77 -7.82 13.93
CA GLY A 150 -5.12 -8.14 15.30
C GLY A 150 -6.58 -8.62 15.44
N PRO A 151 -6.98 -9.06 16.64
CA PRO A 151 -8.38 -9.42 16.91
C PRO A 151 -9.29 -8.20 16.80
N ALA A 152 -10.51 -8.41 16.32
CA ALA A 152 -11.54 -7.38 16.30
C ALA A 152 -11.93 -6.97 17.73
N LYS A 153 -12.02 -5.66 17.97
CA LYS A 153 -12.41 -5.08 19.25
C LYS A 153 -13.69 -4.27 19.10
N ILE A 154 -14.67 -4.51 19.97
CA ILE A 154 -15.86 -3.67 20.07
C ILE A 154 -15.43 -2.30 20.59
N ILE A 155 -15.90 -1.24 19.93
CA ILE A 155 -15.67 0.15 20.32
C ILE A 155 -17.01 0.86 20.50
N ARG A 156 -16.96 2.11 20.95
CA ARG A 156 -18.16 2.94 21.06
C ARG A 156 -18.88 3.00 19.71
N PRO A 157 -20.20 2.76 19.64
CA PRO A 157 -20.91 2.74 18.37
C PRO A 157 -20.87 4.10 17.68
N THR A 158 -20.55 4.10 16.38
CA THR A 158 -20.41 5.31 15.55
C THR A 158 -21.74 6.04 15.44
N SER A 159 -21.74 7.37 15.58
CA SER A 159 -22.87 8.24 15.30
C SER A 159 -22.76 8.81 13.88
N PHE A 160 -23.81 8.67 13.09
CA PHE A 160 -23.95 9.24 11.75
C PHE A 160 -24.91 10.43 11.80
N VAL A 161 -24.41 11.59 11.40
CA VAL A 161 -25.24 12.78 11.20
C VAL A 161 -25.79 12.71 9.78
N THR A 162 -27.11 12.87 9.64
CA THR A 162 -27.76 12.91 8.32
C THR A 162 -27.32 14.14 7.53
N ASN A 163 -27.42 14.10 6.20
CA ASN A 163 -26.94 15.18 5.32
C ASN A 163 -27.64 16.53 5.58
N ASP A 164 -28.84 16.52 6.14
CA ASP A 164 -29.58 17.71 6.57
C ASP A 164 -29.08 18.29 7.91
N GLY A 165 -28.20 17.58 8.62
CA GLY A 165 -27.63 17.99 9.92
C GLY A 165 -28.59 17.81 11.11
N LEU A 166 -29.82 17.37 10.87
CA LEU A 166 -30.91 17.42 11.86
C LEU A 166 -31.06 16.13 12.66
N ARG A 167 -30.62 14.98 12.14
CA ARG A 167 -30.78 13.69 12.81
C ARG A 167 -29.43 13.02 13.03
N VAL A 168 -29.29 12.44 14.21
CA VAL A 168 -28.16 11.59 14.55
C VAL A 168 -28.70 10.17 14.67
N THR A 169 -28.21 9.29 13.80
CA THR A 169 -28.43 7.85 13.92
C THR A 169 -27.17 7.21 14.50
N GLN A 170 -27.32 6.11 15.20
CA GLN A 170 -26.18 5.41 15.80
C GLN A 170 -26.13 3.98 15.28
N ALA A 171 -24.91 3.49 15.00
CA ALA A 171 -24.69 2.07 14.78
C ALA A 171 -25.16 1.28 16.00
N MET A 172 -25.74 0.11 15.78
CA MET A 172 -26.12 -0.83 16.84
C MET A 172 -24.88 -1.36 17.56
N MET A 173 -23.85 -1.70 16.79
CA MET A 173 -22.53 -2.07 17.28
C MET A 173 -21.47 -1.54 16.32
N THR A 174 -20.32 -1.18 16.86
CA THR A 174 -19.14 -0.89 16.05
C THR A 174 -17.96 -1.71 16.53
N TRP A 175 -17.24 -2.32 15.60
CA TRP A 175 -15.95 -2.93 15.91
C TRP A 175 -14.85 -2.47 14.97
N ARG A 176 -13.62 -2.56 15.49
CA ARG A 176 -12.40 -2.13 14.82
C ARG A 176 -11.41 -3.27 14.76
N VAL A 177 -10.76 -3.41 13.60
CA VAL A 177 -9.62 -4.27 13.34
C VAL A 177 -8.48 -3.40 12.88
N ILE A 178 -7.28 -3.68 13.38
CA ILE A 178 -6.05 -3.00 12.96
C ILE A 178 -5.15 -4.05 12.34
N CYS A 179 -4.70 -3.77 11.11
CA CYS A 179 -3.72 -4.56 10.40
C CYS A 179 -2.43 -3.77 10.27
N THR A 180 -1.31 -4.41 10.58
CA THR A 180 0.03 -3.83 10.45
C THR A 180 0.82 -4.61 9.40
N TYR A 181 1.67 -3.88 8.69
CA TYR A 181 2.58 -4.46 7.73
C TYR A 181 3.88 -4.88 8.41
N SER A 182 4.41 -6.04 8.04
CA SER A 182 5.68 -6.57 8.49
C SER A 182 6.52 -7.02 7.31
N GLN A 183 7.72 -6.44 7.19
CA GLN A 183 8.68 -6.82 6.14
C GLN A 183 9.14 -8.29 6.29
N PHE A 184 9.05 -8.88 7.49
CA PHE A 184 9.43 -10.28 7.72
C PHE A 184 8.41 -11.30 7.20
N LEU A 185 7.17 -10.85 6.98
CA LEU A 185 6.08 -11.69 6.47
C LEU A 185 5.81 -11.43 4.98
N ASP A 186 6.51 -10.45 4.39
CA ASP A 186 6.44 -10.15 2.98
C ASP A 186 7.24 -11.16 2.14
N SER A 187 6.91 -11.24 0.86
CA SER A 187 7.56 -12.16 -0.09
C SER A 187 9.09 -12.02 -0.06
N PRO A 188 9.86 -13.12 0.03
CA PRO A 188 11.32 -13.08 0.04
C PRO A 188 11.94 -12.64 -1.30
N LYS A 189 11.12 -12.53 -2.36
CA LYS A 189 11.54 -12.08 -3.69
C LYS A 189 11.58 -10.55 -3.74
N PRO A 190 12.70 -9.92 -4.16
CA PRO A 190 12.75 -8.48 -4.30
C PRO A 190 11.75 -8.01 -5.35
N THR A 191 10.96 -7.00 -4.99
CA THR A 191 9.96 -6.40 -5.87
C THR A 191 10.60 -5.47 -6.90
N TYR A 192 11.79 -4.96 -6.63
CA TYR A 192 12.55 -4.09 -7.53
C TYR A 192 14.07 -4.28 -7.37
N CYS A 193 14.83 -3.77 -8.32
CA CYS A 193 16.29 -3.62 -8.24
C CYS A 193 16.71 -2.19 -8.62
N VAL A 194 17.93 -1.80 -8.25
CA VAL A 194 18.49 -0.47 -8.55
C VAL A 194 19.72 -0.62 -9.42
N SER A 195 19.79 0.14 -10.51
CA SER A 195 20.97 0.26 -11.36
C SER A 195 21.48 1.70 -11.37
N LEU A 196 22.81 1.86 -11.46
CA LEU A 196 23.47 3.15 -11.32
C LEU A 196 24.35 3.43 -12.54
N SER A 197 24.40 4.69 -12.98
CA SER A 197 25.34 5.17 -13.99
C SER A 197 25.69 6.64 -13.77
N SER A 198 26.79 7.08 -14.38
CA SER A 198 27.26 8.46 -14.23
C SER A 198 27.67 9.08 -15.57
N PHE A 199 27.85 10.39 -15.57
CA PHE A 199 28.28 11.14 -16.75
C PHE A 199 29.68 10.75 -17.25
N HIS A 200 30.56 10.25 -16.37
CA HIS A 200 31.90 9.78 -16.72
C HIS A 200 31.95 8.32 -17.16
N ASN A 201 30.93 7.52 -16.80
CA ASN A 201 30.86 6.12 -17.15
C ASN A 201 29.40 5.74 -17.48
N VAL A 202 29.15 5.61 -18.79
CA VAL A 202 27.84 5.22 -19.32
C VAL A 202 27.58 3.71 -19.13
N SER A 203 28.60 2.92 -18.78
CA SER A 203 28.42 1.52 -18.43
C SER A 203 27.53 1.44 -17.19
N ILE A 204 26.29 1.02 -17.41
CA ILE A 204 25.30 0.84 -16.35
C ILE A 204 25.80 -0.28 -15.45
N THR A 205 26.01 0.02 -14.15
CA THR A 205 26.22 -1.02 -13.16
C THR A 205 24.91 -1.80 -13.05
N PRO A 206 24.86 -3.05 -13.55
CA PRO A 206 23.61 -3.79 -13.61
C PRO A 206 23.17 -4.14 -12.19
N CYS A 207 21.87 -4.36 -12.02
CA CYS A 207 21.35 -4.90 -10.77
C CYS A 207 22.10 -6.19 -10.42
N PRO A 208 22.72 -6.29 -9.23
CA PRO A 208 23.40 -7.52 -8.84
C PRO A 208 22.42 -8.69 -8.86
N SER A 209 22.85 -9.82 -9.41
CA SER A 209 22.07 -11.07 -9.44
C SER A 209 21.68 -11.58 -8.04
N CYS A 210 22.28 -11.01 -6.99
CA CYS A 210 22.20 -11.46 -5.61
C CYS A 210 21.68 -10.39 -4.63
N SER A 211 21.07 -9.29 -5.11
CA SER A 211 20.52 -8.24 -4.22
C SER A 211 19.23 -8.64 -3.48
N CYS A 212 18.83 -9.90 -3.55
CA CYS A 212 17.60 -10.42 -2.95
C CYS A 212 17.76 -10.58 -1.42
N GLY A 213 16.95 -9.87 -0.62
CA GLY A 213 16.77 -10.18 0.80
C GLY A 213 17.98 -9.91 1.72
N CYS A 214 18.86 -8.98 1.35
CA CYS A 214 20.01 -8.64 2.20
C CYS A 214 19.58 -7.79 3.41
N ARG A 215 19.73 -8.33 4.62
CA ARG A 215 19.59 -7.53 5.86
C ARG A 215 20.82 -6.66 6.14
N ASN A 216 22.00 -7.09 5.68
CA ASN A 216 23.29 -6.40 5.76
C ASN A 216 24.20 -6.88 4.62
N SER A 217 25.33 -6.19 4.37
CA SER A 217 26.33 -6.57 3.35
C SER A 217 26.88 -8.00 3.49
N SER A 218 26.76 -8.60 4.68
CA SER A 218 27.21 -9.95 5.00
C SER A 218 26.10 -11.02 4.98
N ASN A 219 24.82 -10.64 4.98
CA ASN A 219 23.68 -11.56 5.10
C ASN A 219 22.73 -11.40 3.92
N CYS A 220 23.24 -11.68 2.72
CA CYS A 220 22.45 -11.78 1.50
C CYS A 220 22.05 -13.22 1.24
N VAL A 221 20.74 -13.47 1.10
CA VAL A 221 20.26 -14.77 0.63
C VAL A 221 20.61 -14.85 -0.86
N MET A 222 21.64 -15.62 -1.18
CA MET A 222 22.00 -15.97 -2.56
C MET A 222 20.91 -16.88 -3.15
N GLN A 223 19.76 -16.32 -3.48
CA GLN A 223 18.77 -17.03 -4.28
C GLN A 223 19.19 -16.93 -5.74
N SER A 224 19.41 -18.07 -6.39
CA SER A 224 19.90 -18.16 -7.77
C SER A 224 18.96 -17.46 -8.74
N CYS A 225 19.27 -16.21 -9.11
CA CYS A 225 18.74 -15.62 -10.32
C CYS A 225 19.51 -16.19 -11.50
N ASN A 226 18.90 -17.09 -12.28
CA ASN A 226 19.52 -17.53 -13.53
C ASN A 226 19.71 -16.32 -14.47
N ALA A 227 20.86 -16.25 -15.11
CA ALA A 227 21.32 -15.13 -15.95
C ALA A 227 20.40 -14.73 -17.12
N GLN A 228 19.29 -15.44 -17.34
CA GLN A 228 18.30 -15.18 -18.38
C GLN A 228 17.03 -14.47 -17.86
N ASN A 229 16.82 -14.36 -16.55
CA ASN A 229 15.64 -13.70 -15.97
C ASN A 229 16.07 -12.62 -14.96
N THR A 230 15.62 -11.40 -15.17
CA THR A 230 15.74 -10.29 -14.20
C THR A 230 15.22 -10.73 -12.83
N CYS A 231 16.04 -10.59 -11.77
CA CYS A 231 15.69 -10.98 -10.39
C CYS A 231 14.44 -10.30 -9.85
N ALA A 232 14.14 -9.11 -10.37
CA ALA A 232 13.02 -8.29 -9.95
C ALA A 232 12.21 -7.81 -11.16
N PRO A 233 10.89 -7.74 -11.05
CA PRO A 233 10.02 -7.28 -12.14
C PRO A 233 10.16 -5.78 -12.43
N ILE A 234 10.73 -4.99 -11.52
CA ILE A 234 10.94 -3.55 -11.66
C ILE A 234 12.43 -3.21 -11.54
N ASN A 235 12.93 -2.31 -12.38
CA ASN A 235 14.25 -1.69 -12.24
C ASN A 235 14.12 -0.17 -12.07
N VAL A 236 14.78 0.38 -11.06
CA VAL A 236 14.95 1.81 -10.84
C VAL A 236 16.37 2.18 -11.23
N HIS A 237 16.54 2.79 -12.40
CA HIS A 237 17.81 3.28 -12.87
C HIS A 237 18.04 4.73 -12.44
N TRP A 238 19.15 4.97 -11.76
CA TRP A 238 19.59 6.29 -11.31
C TRP A 238 20.83 6.72 -12.09
N HIS A 239 20.68 7.77 -12.89
CA HIS A 239 21.74 8.28 -13.76
C HIS A 239 22.12 9.71 -13.36
N VAL A 240 23.39 9.93 -12.99
CA VAL A 240 23.91 11.28 -12.76
C VAL A 240 24.26 11.92 -14.10
N LYS A 241 23.44 12.85 -14.58
CA LYS A 241 23.60 13.53 -15.88
C LYS A 241 24.73 14.55 -15.85
N SER A 242 24.79 15.34 -14.78
CA SER A 242 25.72 16.46 -14.70
C SER A 242 26.02 16.83 -13.25
N ASN A 243 27.25 17.32 -13.07
CA ASN A 243 27.81 17.73 -11.80
C ASN A 243 28.09 19.24 -11.81
N TYR A 244 27.17 20.05 -11.27
CA TYR A 244 27.38 21.49 -11.14
C TYR A 244 27.95 21.83 -9.76
N ASN A 245 28.50 23.04 -9.60
CA ASN A 245 29.12 23.44 -8.32
C ASN A 245 28.17 23.31 -7.12
N LYS A 246 26.90 23.71 -7.28
CA LYS A 246 25.90 23.72 -6.19
C LYS A 246 24.91 22.55 -6.22
N TYR A 247 24.72 21.90 -7.37
CA TYR A 247 23.67 20.89 -7.53
C TYR A 247 24.08 19.74 -8.45
N TRP A 248 23.48 18.59 -8.24
CA TRP A 248 23.52 17.44 -9.14
C TRP A 248 22.26 17.43 -10.01
N SER A 249 22.43 17.18 -11.31
CA SER A 249 21.32 16.83 -12.19
C SER A 249 21.28 15.32 -12.35
N VAL A 250 20.16 14.72 -11.95
CA VAL A 250 19.95 13.28 -11.95
C VAL A 250 18.73 12.94 -12.79
N LYS A 251 18.80 11.85 -13.56
CA LYS A 251 17.63 11.22 -14.18
C LYS A 251 17.32 9.91 -13.48
N MET A 252 16.12 9.83 -12.94
CA MET A 252 15.57 8.58 -12.42
C MET A 252 14.64 7.97 -13.47
N THR A 253 14.83 6.68 -13.77
CA THR A 253 14.01 5.94 -14.73
C THR A 253 13.52 4.65 -14.09
N ILE A 254 12.21 4.45 -14.04
CA ILE A 254 11.57 3.23 -13.53
C ILE A 254 11.13 2.42 -14.74
N THR A 255 11.60 1.18 -14.83
CA THR A 255 11.28 0.25 -15.93
C THR A 255 10.58 -0.98 -15.38
N ASN A 256 9.47 -1.35 -16.02
CA ASN A 256 8.73 -2.56 -15.73
C ASN A 256 9.12 -3.66 -16.72
N PHE A 257 9.65 -4.76 -16.20
CA PHE A 257 9.98 -5.97 -16.96
C PHE A 257 8.89 -7.04 -16.84
N ASN A 258 7.79 -6.77 -16.13
CA ASN A 258 6.66 -7.66 -16.07
C ASN A 258 5.79 -7.52 -17.34
N TYR A 259 5.70 -8.60 -18.11
CA TYR A 259 4.90 -8.66 -19.35
C TYR A 259 3.39 -8.80 -19.10
N ARG A 260 2.99 -9.16 -17.88
CA ARG A 260 1.60 -9.53 -17.54
C ARG A 260 0.91 -8.53 -16.63
N PHE A 261 1.59 -7.46 -16.22
CA PHE A 261 1.08 -6.56 -15.20
C PHE A 261 1.41 -5.09 -15.46
N ASN A 262 0.38 -4.25 -15.35
CA ASN A 262 0.50 -2.79 -15.33
C ASN A 262 0.40 -2.30 -13.89
N TYR A 263 1.32 -1.45 -13.46
CA TYR A 263 1.27 -0.84 -12.13
C TYR A 263 0.53 0.50 -12.22
N THR A 264 -0.72 0.50 -11.78
CA THR A 264 -1.49 1.72 -11.57
C THR A 264 -1.19 2.29 -10.19
N GLN A 265 -1.16 3.62 -10.08
CA GLN A 265 -0.90 4.30 -8.79
C GLN A 265 0.42 3.90 -8.09
N TRP A 266 1.44 3.53 -8.86
CA TRP A 266 2.75 3.18 -8.29
C TRP A 266 3.31 4.29 -7.39
N THR A 267 4.10 3.86 -6.41
CA THR A 267 4.84 4.68 -5.48
C THR A 267 6.28 4.17 -5.42
N LEU A 268 7.23 5.08 -5.24
CA LEU A 268 8.64 4.77 -5.05
C LEU A 268 9.13 5.55 -3.83
N VAL A 269 9.73 4.86 -2.87
CA VAL A 269 10.36 5.50 -1.71
C VAL A 269 11.86 5.41 -1.88
N VAL A 270 12.54 6.55 -1.77
CA VAL A 270 14.00 6.63 -1.87
C VAL A 270 14.52 7.30 -0.63
N GLN A 271 15.53 6.70 -0.01
CA GLN A 271 16.28 7.32 1.08
C GLN A 271 17.64 7.74 0.55
N HIS A 272 17.96 9.04 0.63
CA HIS A 272 19.22 9.62 0.19
C HIS A 272 19.42 10.98 0.89
N SER A 273 20.61 11.24 1.39
CA SER A 273 20.97 12.45 2.16
C SER A 273 20.54 13.76 1.49
N ASN A 274 20.74 13.88 0.18
CA ASN A 274 20.41 15.10 -0.58
C ASN A 274 18.96 15.20 -1.06
N LEU A 275 18.06 14.28 -0.67
CA LEU A 275 16.64 14.38 -1.05
C LEU A 275 15.89 15.42 -0.22
N ASN A 276 16.39 15.77 0.97
CA ASN A 276 15.83 16.84 1.80
C ASN A 276 15.68 18.19 1.05
N ASN A 277 16.62 18.49 0.15
CA ASN A 277 16.70 19.71 -0.65
C ASN A 277 16.49 19.46 -2.15
N ALA A 278 15.61 18.53 -2.52
CA ALA A 278 15.22 18.36 -3.92
C ALA A 278 14.44 19.60 -4.40
N THR A 279 15.01 20.37 -5.33
CA THR A 279 14.45 21.67 -5.75
C THR A 279 13.55 21.56 -6.97
N GLN A 280 13.81 20.62 -7.87
CA GLN A 280 13.04 20.42 -9.10
C GLN A 280 12.86 18.94 -9.41
N VAL A 281 11.61 18.53 -9.64
CA VAL A 281 11.23 17.19 -10.07
C VAL A 281 10.27 17.33 -11.26
N SER A 282 10.71 16.96 -12.46
CA SER A 282 10.09 17.40 -13.72
C SER A 282 8.95 16.51 -14.24
N SER A 283 8.74 15.29 -13.75
CA SER A 283 7.71 14.37 -14.28
C SER A 283 7.00 13.51 -13.24
N PHE A 284 7.57 13.41 -12.03
CA PHE A 284 6.94 12.76 -10.90
C PHE A 284 6.45 13.79 -9.90
N SER A 285 5.46 13.40 -9.11
CA SER A 285 5.17 14.12 -7.88
C SER A 285 6.15 13.69 -6.79
N TYR A 286 6.61 14.65 -6.01
CA TYR A 286 7.58 14.47 -4.93
C TYR A 286 6.95 14.93 -3.61
N LYS A 287 7.16 14.14 -2.56
CA LYS A 287 6.80 14.51 -1.19
C LYS A 287 7.88 14.01 -0.23
N PRO A 288 8.53 14.89 0.55
CA PRO A 288 9.43 14.44 1.60
C PRO A 288 8.63 13.66 2.64
N LEU A 289 9.17 12.52 3.06
CA LEU A 289 8.70 11.75 4.19
C LEU A 289 9.64 12.03 5.35
N VAL A 290 9.06 12.37 6.51
CA VAL A 290 9.80 12.49 7.77
C VAL A 290 9.36 11.34 8.67
N PRO A 291 9.80 10.09 8.39
CA PRO A 291 9.36 8.93 9.16
C PRO A 291 9.90 8.98 10.60
N ASN A 292 11.08 9.56 10.78
CA ASN A 292 11.70 9.83 12.08
C ASN A 292 12.09 11.31 12.17
N LEU A 293 11.88 11.93 13.33
CA LEU A 293 12.21 13.33 13.63
C LEU A 293 13.70 13.69 13.48
N SER A 294 14.56 12.73 13.15
CA SER A 294 16.02 12.89 13.12
C SER A 294 16.63 13.09 11.72
N THR A 295 15.99 12.66 10.63
CA THR A 295 16.56 12.78 9.26
C THR A 295 15.46 12.92 8.19
N ASN A 296 15.50 14.00 7.41
CA ASN A 296 14.53 14.33 6.34
C ASN A 296 14.95 13.73 4.97
N ASP A 297 15.63 12.60 5.00
CA ASP A 297 16.38 12.09 3.84
C ASP A 297 15.56 11.08 3.03
N THR A 298 14.27 10.90 3.36
CA THR A 298 13.38 9.97 2.66
C THR A 298 12.38 10.73 1.81
N ALA A 299 12.21 10.32 0.56
CA ALA A 299 11.28 10.92 -0.37
C ALA A 299 10.30 9.90 -0.93
N LEU A 300 9.04 10.30 -1.04
CA LEU A 300 8.00 9.60 -1.77
C LEU A 300 7.86 10.20 -3.17
N PHE A 301 8.03 9.36 -4.18
CA PHE A 301 7.74 9.65 -5.57
C PHE A 301 6.51 8.88 -6.03
N TYR A 302 5.68 9.52 -6.85
CA TYR A 302 4.53 8.86 -7.48
C TYR A 302 4.20 9.51 -8.82
N GLY A 303 3.52 8.74 -9.67
CA GLY A 303 3.10 9.19 -10.98
C GLY A 303 2.12 10.37 -10.95
N ARG A 304 2.30 11.31 -11.87
CA ARG A 304 1.42 12.46 -12.11
C ARG A 304 0.53 12.17 -13.33
N LYS A 305 -0.77 12.42 -13.18
CA LYS A 305 -1.74 12.29 -14.28
C LYS A 305 -1.48 13.34 -15.36
N PRO A 306 -1.74 13.03 -16.65
CA PRO A 306 -2.20 11.73 -17.19
C PRO A 306 -1.06 10.83 -17.73
N TYR A 307 0.21 11.23 -17.57
CA TYR A 307 1.32 10.64 -18.34
C TYR A 307 2.15 9.61 -17.57
N THR A 308 2.32 9.80 -16.25
CA THR A 308 3.21 8.94 -15.45
C THR A 308 2.47 8.16 -14.36
N ASP A 309 1.14 8.25 -14.27
CA ASP A 309 0.32 7.59 -13.24
C ASP A 309 0.12 6.08 -13.47
N VAL A 310 0.46 5.59 -14.67
CA VAL A 310 0.45 4.17 -15.03
C VAL A 310 1.83 3.77 -15.56
N LEU A 311 2.43 2.77 -14.90
CA LEU A 311 3.63 2.11 -15.40
C LEU A 311 3.20 0.85 -16.15
N MET A 312 3.21 0.94 -17.47
CA MET A 312 2.78 -0.13 -18.37
C MET A 312 3.70 -1.35 -18.27
N GLN A 313 3.21 -2.50 -18.70
CA GLN A 313 3.95 -3.74 -18.87
C GLN A 313 5.19 -3.57 -19.75
N ALA A 314 6.08 -4.55 -19.69
CA ALA A 314 7.32 -4.57 -20.45
C ALA A 314 7.13 -4.26 -21.94
N GLY A 315 7.93 -3.31 -22.44
CA GLY A 315 7.88 -2.84 -23.82
C GLY A 315 8.37 -1.39 -23.95
N PRO A 316 8.23 -0.76 -25.13
CA PRO A 316 8.71 0.60 -25.39
C PRO A 316 8.11 1.67 -24.48
N LYS A 317 6.89 1.44 -23.98
CA LYS A 317 6.16 2.30 -23.03
C LYS A 317 6.21 1.79 -21.59
N GLY A 318 6.97 0.74 -21.32
CA GLY A 318 7.11 0.11 -20.01
C GLY A 318 8.07 0.85 -19.09
N ASN A 319 8.34 2.12 -19.33
CA ASN A 319 9.17 2.94 -18.46
C ASN A 319 8.57 4.33 -18.24
N VAL A 320 8.92 4.91 -17.09
CA VAL A 320 8.65 6.31 -16.74
C VAL A 320 9.94 6.93 -16.21
N HIS A 321 10.15 8.22 -16.42
CA HIS A 321 11.36 8.89 -15.95
C HIS A 321 11.06 10.29 -15.43
N SER A 322 11.95 10.81 -14.58
CA SER A 322 11.93 12.19 -14.11
C SER A 322 13.35 12.69 -13.95
N ASP A 323 13.58 13.96 -14.28
CA ASP A 323 14.80 14.66 -13.90
C ASP A 323 14.61 15.24 -12.49
N LEU A 324 15.70 15.21 -11.72
CA LEU A 324 15.82 15.69 -10.36
C LEU A 324 17.01 16.66 -10.27
N THR A 325 16.82 17.74 -9.53
CA THR A 325 17.91 18.65 -9.14
C THR A 325 18.11 18.56 -7.63
N LEU A 326 19.27 18.03 -7.23
CA LEU A 326 19.62 17.81 -5.82
C LEU A 326 20.72 18.77 -5.40
N GLU A 327 20.50 19.54 -4.33
CA GLU A 327 21.52 20.42 -3.78
C GLU A 327 22.62 19.63 -3.05
N LYS A 328 23.87 20.07 -3.17
CA LYS A 328 25.00 19.44 -2.50
C LYS A 328 25.09 19.89 -1.04
N ASP A 329 25.17 18.93 -0.13
CA ASP A 329 25.31 19.17 1.32
C ASP A 329 26.79 19.26 1.77
N GLY A 330 27.74 19.15 0.84
CA GLY A 330 29.18 19.17 1.10
C GLY A 330 29.72 17.91 1.80
N LYS A 331 28.87 16.92 2.10
CA LYS A 331 29.23 15.72 2.87
C LYS A 331 29.19 14.42 2.06
N THR A 332 28.49 14.38 0.92
CA THR A 332 28.30 13.14 0.14
C THR A 332 28.77 13.26 -1.32
N ILE A 333 29.50 12.23 -1.78
CA ILE A 333 29.78 11.95 -3.19
C ILE A 333 28.54 11.27 -3.75
N ALA A 334 28.11 11.66 -4.96
CA ALA A 334 26.89 11.17 -5.60
C ALA A 334 26.99 9.69 -6.01
N LEU A 335 26.85 8.76 -5.06
CA LEU A 335 26.61 7.33 -5.25
C LEU A 335 25.88 6.75 -4.03
#